data_AF-A0A3D3T5G8-F1
#
_entry.id   AF-A0A3D3T5G8-F1
#
_cell.length_a   1.000
_cell.length_b   1.000
_cell.length_c   1.000
_cell.angle_alpha   90.00
_cell.angle_beta   90.00
_cell.angle_gamma   90.00
#
_symmetry.space_group_name_H-M   'P 1'
#
loop_
_entity.id
_entity.type
_entity.pdbx_description
1 polymer ?
#
loop_
_entity_poly.entity_id
_entity_poly.type
_entity_poly.pdbx_seq_one_letter_code
_entity_poly.pdbx_strand_id
1 'polypeptide(L)' 'LNGGRRTDVINLMPATMTSVTMNADNPGTWLYHCHVADHITAGMITRWRVLPKEDTEK' A
#
# COMPACT_ATOMS: atom_id res chain seq x y z
N LEU A 1 8.95 5.13 -7.88
CA LEU A 1 7.93 5.69 -8.81
C LEU A 1 7.87 4.80 -10.04
N ASN A 2 6.70 4.38 -10.49
CA ASN A 2 6.54 3.55 -11.69
C ASN A 2 6.86 4.40 -12.94
N GLY A 3 8.13 4.41 -13.38
CA GLY A 3 8.60 5.29 -14.45
C GLY A 3 8.42 6.78 -14.16
N GLY A 4 8.53 7.20 -12.88
CA GLY A 4 8.31 8.60 -12.47
C GLY A 4 6.85 8.97 -12.20
N ARG A 5 5.89 8.07 -12.42
CA ARG A 5 4.46 8.33 -12.20
C ARG A 5 4.01 7.90 -10.80
N ARG A 6 3.14 8.70 -10.19
CA ARG A 6 2.38 8.32 -9.00
C ARG A 6 1.38 7.23 -9.42
N THR A 7 1.35 6.14 -8.67
CA THR A 7 0.48 4.99 -8.90
C THR A 7 0.08 4.39 -7.57
N ASP A 8 -1.04 3.70 -7.54
CA ASP A 8 -1.56 2.91 -6.42
C ASP A 8 -1.24 1.41 -6.57
N VAL A 9 -1.11 0.93 -7.81
CA VAL A 9 -0.73 -0.45 -8.15
C VAL A 9 0.63 -0.50 -8.82
N ILE A 10 1.42 -1.52 -8.46
CA ILE A 10 2.72 -1.84 -9.05
C ILE A 10 2.78 -3.31 -9.45
N ASN A 11 3.48 -3.61 -10.55
CA ASN A 11 3.75 -4.98 -10.95
C ASN A 11 4.99 -5.49 -10.21
N LEU A 12 4.87 -6.64 -9.56
CA LEU A 12 5.99 -7.33 -8.91
C LEU A 12 6.12 -8.73 -9.53
N MET A 13 7.23 -8.97 -10.21
CA MET A 13 7.51 -10.27 -10.84
C MET A 13 8.17 -11.24 -9.84
N PRO A 14 8.13 -12.56 -10.09
CA PRO A 14 8.80 -13.53 -9.24
C PRO A 14 10.28 -13.18 -9.01
N ALA A 15 10.75 -13.36 -7.77
CA ALA A 15 12.13 -13.05 -7.34
C ALA A 15 12.56 -11.58 -7.52
N THR A 16 11.62 -10.63 -7.58
CA THR A 16 11.92 -9.19 -7.60
C THR A 16 11.53 -8.51 -6.29
N MET A 17 12.21 -7.40 -5.99
CA MET A 17 11.88 -6.51 -4.88
C MET A 17 11.81 -5.08 -5.40
N THR A 18 10.96 -4.26 -4.79
CA THR A 18 10.84 -2.85 -5.13
C THR A 18 10.58 -2.01 -3.90
N SER A 19 11.11 -0.80 -3.88
CA SER A 19 10.90 0.19 -2.82
C SER A 19 10.00 1.30 -3.31
N VAL A 20 8.98 1.62 -2.52
CA VAL A 20 8.01 2.68 -2.83
C VAL A 20 7.99 3.73 -1.74
N THR A 21 7.57 4.94 -2.10
CA THR A 21 7.32 6.04 -1.17
C THR A 21 5.87 6.45 -1.34
N MET A 22 5.15 6.61 -0.22
CA MET A 22 3.76 7.03 -0.19
C MET A 22 3.55 8.17 0.80
N ASN A 23 2.57 9.03 0.52
CA ASN A 23 2.04 9.99 1.49
C ASN A 23 0.76 9.41 2.11
N ALA A 24 0.78 9.17 3.41
CA ALA A 24 -0.33 8.59 4.16
C ALA A 24 -1.08 9.70 4.92
N ASP A 25 -1.88 10.47 4.20
CA ASP A 25 -2.52 11.70 4.69
C ASP A 25 -3.96 11.52 5.19
N ASN A 26 -4.58 10.34 4.97
CA ASN A 26 -5.95 10.06 5.36
C ASN A 26 -6.01 8.96 6.46
N PRO A 27 -6.26 9.32 7.73
CA PRO A 27 -6.39 8.38 8.83
C PRO A 27 -7.46 7.31 8.59
N GLY A 28 -7.16 6.06 8.89
CA GLY A 28 -8.07 4.96 8.64
C GLY A 28 -7.37 3.61 8.51
N THR A 29 -8.17 2.56 8.31
CA THR A 29 -7.65 1.23 7.99
C THR A 29 -7.83 0.98 6.50
N TRP A 30 -6.73 0.77 5.80
CA TRP A 30 -6.67 0.67 4.35
C TRP A 30 -6.29 -0.75 3.91
N LEU A 31 -6.88 -1.19 2.80
CA LEU A 31 -6.60 -2.49 2.21
C LEU A 31 -5.28 -2.47 1.43
N TYR A 32 -4.48 -3.52 1.57
CA TYR A 32 -3.30 -3.78 0.75
C TYR A 32 -3.33 -5.25 0.30
N HIS A 33 -3.37 -5.50 -1.01
CA HIS A 33 -3.57 -6.84 -1.54
C HIS A 33 -2.94 -7.03 -2.91
N CYS A 34 -2.84 -8.29 -3.35
CA CYS A 34 -2.53 -8.60 -4.74
C CYS A 34 -3.77 -8.50 -5.61
N HIS A 35 -3.65 -7.92 -6.81
CA HIS A 35 -4.76 -7.79 -7.76
C HIS A 35 -5.03 -9.04 -8.62
N VAL A 36 -4.23 -10.11 -8.43
CA VAL A 36 -4.45 -11.40 -9.09
C VAL A 36 -5.51 -12.17 -8.33
N ALA A 37 -6.60 -12.56 -9.02
CA ALA A 37 -7.78 -13.19 -8.43
C ALA A 37 -7.42 -14.40 -7.55
N ASP A 38 -6.62 -15.33 -8.08
CA ASP A 38 -6.24 -16.54 -7.36
C ASP A 38 -5.42 -16.22 -6.09
N HIS A 39 -4.58 -15.20 -6.14
CA HIS A 39 -3.73 -14.81 -5.01
C HIS A 39 -4.53 -14.13 -3.90
N ILE A 40 -5.47 -13.25 -4.23
CA ILE A 40 -6.33 -12.60 -3.23
C ILE A 40 -7.25 -13.65 -2.58
N THR A 41 -7.82 -14.57 -3.35
CA THR A 41 -8.65 -15.67 -2.80
C THR A 41 -7.84 -16.63 -1.94
N ALA A 42 -6.55 -16.81 -2.25
CA ALA A 42 -5.62 -17.60 -1.44
C ALA A 42 -5.10 -16.85 -0.19
N GLY A 43 -5.54 -15.61 0.06
CA GLY A 43 -5.24 -14.86 1.28
C GLY A 43 -4.10 -13.85 1.16
N MET A 44 -3.65 -13.51 -0.05
CA MET A 44 -2.65 -12.44 -0.28
C MET A 44 -3.29 -11.04 -0.14
N ILE A 45 -3.76 -10.76 1.07
CA ILE A 45 -4.50 -9.58 1.47
C ILE A 45 -4.13 -9.23 2.91
N THR A 46 -3.90 -7.96 3.17
CA THR A 46 -3.67 -7.43 4.51
C THR A 46 -4.21 -6.01 4.61
N ARG A 47 -4.15 -5.45 5.81
CA ARG A 47 -4.56 -4.08 6.07
C ARG A 47 -3.45 -3.35 6.81
N TRP A 48 -3.38 -2.06 6.56
CA TRP A 48 -2.50 -1.16 7.30
C TRP A 48 -3.31 -0.01 7.85
N ARG A 49 -2.84 0.57 8.95
CA ARG A 49 -3.53 1.64 9.67
C ARG A 49 -2.74 2.93 9.60
N VAL A 50 -3.38 3.98 9.11
CA VAL A 50 -2.92 5.36 9.21
C VAL A 50 -3.53 5.93 10.48
N LEU A 51 -2.67 6.30 11.43
CA LEU A 51 -3.11 6.95 12.66
C LEU A 51 -3.42 8.42 12.38
N PRO A 52 -4.40 9.01 13.09
CA PRO A 52 -4.54 10.46 13.12
C PRO A 52 -3.21 11.10 13.52
N LYS A 53 -2.93 12.29 12.99
CA LYS A 53 -1.84 13.10 13.52
C LYS A 53 -2.22 13.44 14.96
N GLU A 54 -1.31 13.18 15.90
CA GLU A 54 -1.46 13.73 17.24
C GLU A 54 -1.37 15.25 17.12
N ASP A 55 -2.35 15.96 17.67
CA ASP A 55 -2.31 17.42 17.76
C ASP A 55 -1.25 17.80 18.80
N THR A 56 0.03 17.73 18.43
CA THR A 56 1.13 18.21 19.28
C THR A 56 1.19 19.73 19.25
N GLU A 57 0.12 20.39 19.68
CA GLU A 57 0.08 21.83 19.96
C GLU A 57 -1.08 22.17 20.91
N LYS A 58 -0.81 22.03 22.20
CA LYS A 58 -1.20 23.02 23.21
C LYS A 58 -0.23 23.05 24.36
#